data_AF-A0A5C8JXG3-F1
#
_entry.id   AF-A0A5C8JXG3-F1
#
_cell.length_a   1.000
_cell.length_b   1.000
_cell.length_c   1.000
_cell.angle_alpha   90.00
_cell.angle_beta   90.00
_cell.angle_gamma   90.00
#
_symmetry.space_group_name_H-M   'P 1'
#
loop_
_entity.id
_entity.type
_entity.pdbx_description
1 polymer ?
#
loop_
_entity_poly.entity_id
_entity_poly.type
_entity_poly.pdbx_seq_one_letter_code
_entity_poly.pdbx_strand_id
1 'polypeptide(L)'
;MALSTTVIAVAAHRAGHGTAPPLLALVPVVLAAWGVAYALAGRRVSRRELLALLGGAQLGIHGLSVYLAGPVHHDPGDASLPMVLAHAAATVLTALLLEHGERMWWGLLRMLGGRYRTVRARDLPPPVRRPVPVASRAVPTLTRLCAGPVGTRAPPLLNRI
;
A
#
# COMPACT_ATOMS: atom_id res chain seq x y z
N MET A 1 2.69 3.93 13.31
CA MET A 1 2.98 4.70 12.09
C MET A 1 2.64 6.18 12.27
N ALA A 2 1.37 6.56 12.44
CA ALA A 2 0.99 7.98 12.61
C ALA A 2 1.77 8.70 13.74
N LEU A 3 1.83 8.08 14.93
CA LEU A 3 2.54 8.63 16.09
C LEU A 3 4.05 8.84 15.84
N SER A 4 4.73 7.86 15.25
CA SER A 4 6.15 7.92 14.92
C SER A 4 6.44 8.96 13.83
N THR A 5 5.57 9.09 12.81
CA THR A 5 5.69 10.14 11.79
C THR A 5 5.44 11.54 12.37
N THR A 6 4.50 11.68 13.31
CA THR A 6 4.24 12.97 13.99
C THR A 6 5.43 13.39 14.85
N VAL A 7 6.05 12.47 15.59
CA VAL A 7 7.25 12.76 16.39
C VAL A 7 8.42 13.21 15.50
N ILE A 8 8.68 12.51 14.40
CA ILE A 8 9.74 12.88 13.45
C ILE A 8 9.44 14.25 12.81
N ALA A 9 8.18 14.52 12.43
CA ALA A 9 7.78 15.79 11.84
C ALA A 9 7.93 16.96 12.83
N VAL A 10 7.54 16.77 14.09
CA VAL A 10 7.74 17.78 15.15
C VAL A 10 9.22 18.03 15.39
N ALA A 11 10.06 16.99 15.45
CA ALA A 11 11.50 17.11 15.61
C ALA A 11 12.15 17.87 14.44
N ALA A 12 11.79 17.54 13.20
CA ALA A 12 12.27 18.22 12.00
C ALA A 12 11.83 19.69 11.96
N HIS A 13 10.59 19.99 12.36
CA HIS A 13 10.11 21.37 12.45
C HIS A 13 10.85 22.17 13.52
N ARG A 14 11.10 21.58 14.70
CA ARG A 14 11.92 22.20 15.75
C ARG A 14 13.35 22.45 15.29
N ALA A 15 13.94 21.53 14.55
CA ALA A 15 15.29 21.69 14.01
C ALA A 15 15.37 22.81 12.96
N GLY A 16 14.33 22.99 12.13
CA GLY A 16 14.30 24.04 11.10
C GLY A 16 13.87 25.42 11.60
N HIS A 17 12.92 25.50 12.53
CA HIS A 17 12.27 26.76 12.95
C HIS A 17 12.49 27.11 14.43
N GLY A 18 13.25 26.29 15.17
CA GLY A 18 13.55 26.47 16.61
C GLY A 18 12.36 26.25 17.56
N THR A 19 11.13 26.24 17.05
CA THR A 19 9.89 26.16 17.83
C THR A 19 9.08 24.92 17.46
N ALA A 20 8.23 24.45 18.39
CA ALA A 20 7.29 23.37 18.09
C ALA A 20 6.08 23.95 17.34
N PRO A 21 5.52 23.21 16.37
CA PRO A 21 4.31 23.65 15.70
C PRO A 21 3.15 23.69 16.72
N PRO A 22 2.23 24.67 16.62
CA PRO A 22 1.11 24.77 17.55
C PRO A 22 0.23 23.52 17.50
N LEU A 23 -0.18 23.00 18.66
CA LEU A 23 -0.93 21.74 18.79
C LEU A 23 -2.22 21.73 17.93
N LEU A 24 -2.91 22.88 17.84
CA LEU A 24 -4.10 23.04 17.02
C LEU A 24 -3.82 22.83 15.51
N ALA A 25 -2.63 23.21 15.02
CA ALA A 25 -2.24 23.00 13.62
C ALA A 25 -1.93 21.52 13.31
N LEU A 26 -1.62 20.71 14.33
CA LEU A 26 -1.38 19.27 14.13
C LEU A 26 -2.67 18.48 13.90
N VAL A 27 -3.80 18.92 14.46
CA VAL A 27 -5.10 18.22 14.36
C VAL A 27 -5.50 17.92 12.90
N PRO A 28 -5.60 18.92 11.99
CA PRO A 28 -6.01 18.65 10.62
C PRO A 28 -5.02 17.75 9.87
N VAL A 29 -3.72 17.89 10.13
CA VAL A 29 -2.67 17.07 9.51
C VAL A 29 -2.79 15.60 9.94
N VAL A 30 -3.01 15.36 11.23
CA VAL A 30 -3.19 14.00 11.77
C VAL A 30 -4.45 13.35 11.22
N LEU A 31 -5.57 14.08 11.15
CA LEU A 31 -6.83 13.58 10.60
C LEU A 31 -6.72 13.25 9.10
N ALA A 32 -6.08 14.13 8.32
CA ALA A 32 -5.84 13.88 6.90
C ALA A 32 -4.94 12.65 6.70
N ALA A 33 -3.82 12.56 7.44
CA ALA A 33 -2.93 11.41 7.38
C ALA A 33 -3.63 10.10 7.79
N TRP A 34 -4.47 10.15 8.82
CA TRP A 34 -5.28 9.01 9.24
C TRP A 34 -6.29 8.59 8.16
N GLY A 35 -7.01 9.54 7.56
CA GLY A 35 -7.97 9.25 6.49
C GLY A 35 -7.31 8.62 5.26
N VAL A 36 -6.16 9.15 4.84
CA VAL A 36 -5.38 8.58 3.72
C VAL A 36 -4.88 7.18 4.08
N ALA A 37 -4.32 6.99 5.28
CA ALA A 37 -3.87 5.68 5.73
C ALA A 37 -5.01 4.66 5.81
N TYR A 38 -6.20 5.09 6.26
CA TYR A 38 -7.39 4.25 6.31
C TYR A 38 -7.88 3.87 4.91
N ALA A 39 -7.92 4.82 3.97
CA ALA A 39 -8.31 4.57 2.58
C ALA A 39 -7.35 3.62 1.84
N LEU A 40 -6.09 3.61 2.24
CA LEU A 40 -5.06 2.73 1.68
C LEU A 40 -4.92 1.40 2.44
N ALA A 41 -5.63 1.23 3.57
CA ALA A 41 -5.51 0.05 4.39
C ALA A 41 -5.87 -1.23 3.60
N GLY A 42 -5.00 -2.23 3.67
CA GLY A 42 -5.19 -3.53 3.00
C GLY A 42 -4.90 -3.52 1.49
N ARG A 43 -4.57 -2.38 0.89
CA ARG A 43 -4.17 -2.29 -0.52
C ARG A 43 -2.65 -2.35 -0.65
N ARG A 44 -2.17 -2.88 -1.78
CA ARG A 44 -0.77 -2.69 -2.20
C ARG A 44 -0.66 -1.33 -2.87
N VAL A 45 0.28 -0.50 -2.43
CA VAL A 45 0.48 0.83 -2.99
C VAL A 45 1.67 0.78 -3.93
N SER A 46 1.48 1.24 -5.16
CA SER A 46 2.56 1.30 -6.14
C SER A 46 3.47 2.50 -5.87
N ARG A 47 4.73 2.42 -6.31
CA ARG A 47 5.69 3.54 -6.22
C ARG A 47 5.17 4.84 -6.84
N ARG A 48 4.40 4.73 -7.94
CA ARG A 48 3.78 5.88 -8.62
C ARG A 48 2.69 6.52 -7.76
N GLU A 49 1.84 5.71 -7.12
CA GLU A 49 0.82 6.22 -6.18
C GLU A 49 1.47 6.90 -4.98
N LEU A 50 2.55 6.33 -4.42
CA LEU A 50 3.30 6.98 -3.33
C LEU A 50 3.88 8.33 -3.76
N LEU A 51 4.49 8.40 -4.95
CA LEU A 51 5.02 9.66 -5.48
C LEU A 51 3.90 10.68 -5.73
N ALA A 52 2.75 10.27 -6.27
CA ALA A 52 1.61 11.15 -6.51
C ALA A 52 1.02 11.67 -5.20
N LEU A 53 0.86 10.81 -4.19
CA LEU A 53 0.35 11.19 -2.87
C LEU A 53 1.30 12.15 -2.16
N LEU A 54 2.61 11.85 -2.15
CA LEU A 54 3.61 12.70 -1.51
C LEU A 54 3.78 14.04 -2.23
N GLY A 55 3.88 14.00 -3.56
CA GLY A 55 3.99 15.20 -4.39
C GLY A 55 2.76 16.09 -4.26
N GLY A 56 1.56 15.50 -4.30
CA GLY A 56 0.30 16.21 -4.07
C GLY A 56 0.23 16.83 -2.66
N ALA A 57 0.65 16.10 -1.63
CA ALA A 57 0.71 16.62 -0.27
C ALA A 57 1.70 17.80 -0.14
N GLN A 58 2.87 17.73 -0.78
CA GLN A 58 3.83 18.84 -0.79
C GLN A 58 3.29 20.07 -1.51
N LEU A 59 2.67 19.91 -2.69
CA LEU A 59 2.04 21.02 -3.41
C LEU A 59 0.89 21.63 -2.61
N GLY A 60 0.05 20.80 -1.98
CA GLY A 60 -1.06 21.25 -1.16
C GLY A 60 -0.61 22.04 0.07
N ILE A 61 0.36 21.51 0.83
CA ILE A 61 0.91 22.19 2.01
C ILE A 61 1.64 23.49 1.61
N HIS A 62 2.41 23.46 0.52
CA HIS A 62 3.11 24.65 0.02
C HIS A 62 2.12 25.74 -0.42
N GLY A 63 1.11 25.37 -1.22
CA GLY A 63 0.07 26.29 -1.67
C GLY A 63 -0.73 26.87 -0.51
N LEU A 64 -1.09 26.05 0.47
CA LEU A 64 -1.77 26.50 1.69
C LEU A 64 -0.87 27.46 2.50
N SER A 65 0.43 27.19 2.58
CA SER A 65 1.38 28.06 3.28
C SER A 65 1.51 29.42 2.59
N VAL A 66 1.58 29.45 1.24
CA VAL A 66 1.57 30.69 0.45
C VAL A 66 0.28 31.47 0.66
N TYR A 67 -0.87 30.79 0.64
CA TYR A 67 -2.18 31.42 0.86
C TYR A 67 -2.29 32.03 2.28
N LEU A 68 -1.84 31.30 3.31
CA LEU A 68 -1.92 31.74 4.70
C LEU A 68 -0.89 32.81 5.07
N ALA A 69 0.25 32.89 4.38
CA ALA A 69 1.28 33.90 4.64
C ALA A 69 0.84 35.32 4.25
N GLY A 70 -0.22 35.47 3.44
CA GLY A 70 -0.70 36.77 2.94
C GLY A 70 0.27 37.42 1.93
N PRO A 71 -0.11 38.56 1.31
CA PRO A 71 0.73 39.28 0.35
C PRO A 71 1.86 40.03 1.06
N VAL A 72 2.77 39.29 1.69
CA VAL A 72 4.10 39.81 2.03
C VAL A 72 4.88 39.87 0.72
N HIS A 73 5.63 40.94 0.48
CA HIS A 73 6.43 41.16 -0.73
C HIS A 73 7.54 40.09 -0.85
N HIS A 74 7.17 38.88 -1.27
CA HIS A 74 8.07 37.91 -1.86
C HIS A 74 7.80 37.94 -3.34
N ASP A 75 8.84 38.21 -4.13
CA ASP A 75 8.72 38.13 -5.58
C ASP A 75 8.17 36.75 -5.97
N PRO A 76 7.24 36.65 -6.94
CA PRO A 76 6.61 35.38 -7.36
C PRO A 76 7.57 34.30 -7.90
N GLY A 77 8.89 34.48 -7.76
CA GLY A 77 9.94 33.57 -8.24
C GLY A 77 10.96 33.12 -7.18
N ASP A 78 10.87 33.56 -5.93
CA ASP A 78 11.90 33.30 -4.90
C ASP A 78 11.83 31.93 -4.22
N ALA A 79 11.26 30.93 -4.89
CA ALA A 79 11.48 29.54 -4.50
C ALA A 79 12.94 29.20 -4.82
N SER A 80 13.85 29.47 -3.87
CA SER A 80 15.27 29.20 -4.04
C SER A 80 15.46 27.75 -4.52
N LEU A 81 16.20 27.57 -5.63
CA LEU A 81 16.57 26.27 -6.18
C LEU A 81 16.95 25.24 -5.09
N PRO A 82 17.75 25.57 -4.05
CA PRO A 82 18.03 24.64 -2.96
C PRO A 82 16.80 24.17 -2.17
N MET A 83 15.79 25.01 -1.95
CA MET A 83 14.54 24.62 -1.28
C MET A 83 13.77 23.59 -2.12
N VAL A 84 13.62 23.84 -3.43
CA VAL A 84 12.93 22.92 -4.34
C VAL A 84 13.66 21.57 -4.40
N LEU A 85 14.99 21.60 -4.51
CA LEU A 85 15.81 20.39 -4.51
C LEU A 85 15.70 19.62 -3.18
N ALA A 86 15.70 20.32 -2.04
CA ALA A 86 15.51 19.70 -0.72
C ALA A 86 14.14 19.01 -0.62
N HIS A 87 13.08 19.66 -1.09
CA HIS A 87 11.76 19.05 -1.14
C HIS A 87 11.72 17.84 -2.08
N ALA A 88 12.28 17.94 -3.29
CA ALA A 88 12.32 16.82 -4.23
C ALA A 88 13.10 15.63 -3.66
N ALA A 89 14.26 15.87 -3.05
CA ALA A 89 15.05 14.84 -2.38
C ALA A 89 14.27 14.19 -1.24
N ALA A 90 13.61 15.00 -0.39
CA ALA A 90 12.77 14.50 0.69
C ALA A 90 11.60 13.65 0.18
N THR A 91 10.93 14.04 -0.92
CA THR A 91 9.87 13.25 -1.56
C THR A 91 10.39 11.88 -1.99
N VAL A 92 11.51 11.86 -2.70
CA VAL A 92 12.08 10.63 -3.25
C VAL A 92 12.54 9.69 -2.13
N LEU A 93 13.26 10.22 -1.14
CA LEU A 93 13.71 9.45 0.03
C LEU A 93 12.52 8.88 0.81
N THR A 94 11.47 9.68 1.03
CA THR A 94 10.26 9.22 1.72
C THR A 94 9.53 8.14 0.94
N ALA A 95 9.40 8.30 -0.38
CA ALA A 95 8.77 7.30 -1.25
C ALA A 95 9.53 5.96 -1.22
N LEU A 96 10.86 6.01 -1.26
CA LEU A 96 11.72 4.81 -1.18
C LEU A 96 11.59 4.12 0.19
N LEU A 97 11.58 4.90 1.27
CA LEU A 97 11.44 4.37 2.62
C LEU A 97 10.07 3.70 2.82
N LEU A 98 9.01 4.32 2.31
CA LEU A 98 7.65 3.75 2.35
C LEU A 98 7.54 2.48 1.50
N GLU A 99 8.10 2.46 0.30
CA GLU A 99 8.13 1.27 -0.56
C GLU A 99 8.87 0.11 0.13
N HIS A 100 9.98 0.39 0.80
CA HIS A 100 10.72 -0.60 1.57
C HIS A 100 9.91 -1.11 2.77
N GLY A 101 9.31 -0.19 3.53
CA GLY A 101 8.44 -0.52 4.67
C GLY A 101 7.24 -1.38 4.26
N GLU A 102 6.62 -1.08 3.11
CA GLU A 102 5.54 -1.88 2.56
C GLU A 102 6.01 -3.30 2.20
N ARG A 103 7.17 -3.44 1.54
CA ARG A 103 7.76 -4.74 1.23
C ARG A 103 8.02 -5.56 2.50
N MET A 104 8.58 -4.93 3.53
CA MET A 104 8.82 -5.55 4.84
C MET A 104 7.51 -5.97 5.50
N TRP A 105 6.50 -5.10 5.54
CA TRP A 105 5.20 -5.35 6.15
C TRP A 105 4.51 -6.56 5.51
N TRP A 106 4.43 -6.60 4.17
CA TRP A 106 3.87 -7.75 3.47
C TRP A 106 4.73 -9.01 3.60
N GLY A 107 6.05 -8.86 3.74
CA GLY A 107 6.95 -9.95 4.11
C GLY A 107 6.58 -10.57 5.46
N LEU A 108 6.42 -9.74 6.49
CA LEU A 108 6.02 -10.15 7.83
C LEU A 108 4.63 -10.79 7.84
N LEU A 109 3.65 -10.21 7.15
CA LEU A 109 2.31 -10.78 7.04
C LEU A 109 2.32 -12.15 6.33
N ARG A 110 3.12 -12.32 5.28
CA ARG A 110 3.29 -13.62 4.62
C ARG A 110 3.97 -14.64 5.52
N MET A 111 4.99 -14.23 6.27
CA MET A 111 5.65 -15.09 7.25
C MET A 111 4.66 -15.53 8.34
N LEU A 112 3.88 -14.60 8.87
CA LEU A 112 2.91 -14.86 9.93
C LEU A 112 1.75 -15.74 9.43
N GLY A 113 1.20 -15.44 8.25
CA GLY A 113 0.17 -16.25 7.60
C GLY A 113 0.66 -17.65 7.22
N GLY A 114 1.91 -17.76 6.74
CA GLY A 114 2.57 -19.04 6.49
C GLY A 114 2.72 -19.86 7.76
N ARG A 115 3.24 -19.26 8.84
CA ARG A 115 3.36 -19.90 10.17
C ARG A 115 2.00 -20.31 10.73
N TYR A 116 0.98 -19.46 10.64
CA TYR A 116 -0.35 -19.78 11.14
C TYR A 116 -0.98 -20.92 10.35
N ARG A 117 -0.81 -20.92 9.02
CA ARG A 117 -1.30 -22.01 8.17
C ARG A 117 -0.57 -23.32 8.42
N THR A 118 0.75 -23.30 8.64
CA THR A 118 1.53 -24.52 8.93
C THR A 118 1.22 -25.09 10.31
N VAL A 119 1.09 -24.25 11.34
CA VAL A 119 0.65 -24.67 12.67
C VAL A 119 -0.74 -25.30 12.57
N ARG A 120 -1.71 -24.60 11.97
CA ARG A 120 -3.07 -25.13 11.82
C ARG A 120 -3.13 -26.41 10.97
N ALA A 121 -2.30 -26.52 9.93
CA ALA A 121 -2.23 -27.74 9.12
C ALA A 121 -1.66 -28.95 9.89
N ARG A 122 -0.81 -28.73 10.91
CA ARG A 122 -0.37 -29.80 11.82
C ARG A 122 -1.48 -30.26 12.76
N ASP A 123 -2.39 -29.36 13.12
CA ASP A 123 -3.54 -29.67 13.97
C ASP A 123 -4.69 -30.33 13.20
N LEU A 124 -4.65 -30.33 11.86
CA LEU A 124 -5.65 -31.03 11.06
C LEU A 124 -5.39 -32.54 11.08
N PRO A 125 -6.42 -33.38 11.35
CA PRO A 125 -6.28 -34.81 11.21
C PRO A 125 -5.90 -35.17 9.77
N PRO A 126 -5.11 -36.25 9.57
CA PRO A 126 -4.65 -36.65 8.25
C PRO A 126 -5.85 -36.82 7.29
N PRO A 127 -5.75 -36.37 6.03
CA PRO A 127 -6.86 -36.45 5.09
C PRO A 127 -7.21 -37.93 4.88
N VAL A 128 -8.40 -38.31 5.36
CA VAL A 128 -8.95 -39.63 5.09
C VAL A 128 -9.29 -39.67 3.61
N ARG A 129 -8.52 -40.44 2.83
CA ARG A 129 -8.84 -40.73 1.42
C ARG A 129 -10.12 -41.56 1.40
N ARG A 130 -11.28 -40.89 1.32
CA ARG A 130 -12.54 -41.57 1.02
C ARG A 130 -12.62 -41.76 -0.49
N PRO A 131 -12.69 -42.99 -1.01
CA PRO A 131 -13.03 -43.19 -2.41
C PRO A 131 -14.41 -42.56 -2.62
N VAL A 132 -14.47 -41.47 -3.39
CA VAL A 132 -15.74 -40.92 -3.84
C VAL A 132 -16.18 -41.83 -4.98
N PRO A 133 -17.29 -42.56 -4.86
CA PRO A 133 -17.83 -43.30 -6.00
C PRO A 133 -18.12 -42.27 -7.09
N VAL A 134 -17.32 -42.30 -8.15
CA VAL A 134 -17.61 -41.54 -9.35
C VAL A 134 -18.82 -42.21 -9.97
N ALA A 135 -20.01 -41.66 -9.68
CA ALA A 135 -21.21 -42.07 -10.39
C ALA A 135 -20.98 -41.77 -11.87
N SER A 136 -20.76 -42.82 -12.66
CA SER A 136 -20.79 -42.72 -14.12
C SER A 136 -22.21 -42.37 -14.51
N ARG A 137 -22.50 -41.07 -14.59
CA ARG A 137 -23.75 -40.60 -15.17
C ARG A 137 -23.68 -41.00 -16.63
N ALA A 138 -24.44 -42.02 -17.03
CA ALA A 138 -24.63 -42.38 -18.43
C ALA A 138 -25.29 -41.16 -19.10
N VAL A 139 -24.47 -40.35 -19.77
CA VAL A 139 -24.95 -39.22 -20.55
C VAL A 139 -25.61 -39.80 -21.80
N PRO A 140 -26.91 -39.56 -22.04
CA PRO A 140 -27.57 -40.02 -23.26
C PRO A 140 -26.81 -39.51 -24.48
N THR A 141 -26.58 -40.39 -25.45
CA THR A 141 -25.78 -40.13 -26.65
C THR A 141 -26.28 -38.94 -27.47
N LEU A 142 -27.56 -38.57 -27.34
CA LEU A 142 -28.16 -37.40 -27.99
C LEU A 142 -27.52 -36.07 -27.55
N THR A 143 -27.01 -35.98 -26.33
CA THR A 143 -26.31 -34.78 -25.84
C THR A 143 -24.96 -34.55 -26.53
N ARG A 144 -24.36 -35.59 -27.16
CA ARG A 144 -23.11 -35.44 -27.95
C ARG A 144 -23.34 -34.78 -29.31
N LEU A 145 -24.55 -34.84 -29.87
CA LEU A 145 -24.86 -34.23 -31.16
C LEU A 145 -25.11 -32.71 -31.04
N CYS A 146 -25.56 -32.25 -29.86
CA CYS A 146 -25.74 -30.83 -29.57
C CYS A 146 -24.56 -30.18 -28.82
N ALA A 147 -23.57 -30.97 -28.40
CA ALA A 147 -22.34 -30.46 -27.82
C ALA A 147 -21.43 -29.94 -28.94
N GLY A 148 -21.62 -28.68 -29.33
CA GLY A 148 -20.58 -27.93 -30.03
C GLY A 148 -19.26 -27.97 -29.24
N PRO A 149 -18.12 -27.63 -29.86
CA PRO A 149 -16.80 -27.76 -29.24
C PRO A 149 -16.69 -26.88 -27.99
N VAL A 150 -17.06 -27.42 -26.83
CA VAL A 150 -16.74 -26.85 -25.54
C VAL A 150 -15.28 -27.17 -25.32
N GLY A 151 -14.42 -26.17 -25.49
CA GLY A 151 -13.00 -26.27 -25.17
C GLY A 151 -12.83 -26.63 -23.70
N THR A 152 -12.65 -27.92 -23.40
CA THR A 152 -12.25 -28.35 -22.08
C THR A 152 -10.76 -28.02 -21.91
N ARG A 153 -10.43 -27.08 -21.02
CA ARG A 153 -9.06 -26.97 -20.50
C ARG A 153 -8.76 -28.24 -19.72
N ALA A 154 -8.04 -29.17 -20.35
CA ALA A 154 -7.52 -30.33 -19.65
C ALA A 154 -6.56 -29.89 -18.53
N PRO A 155 -6.58 -30.54 -17.35
CA PRO A 155 -5.60 -30.28 -16.32
C PRO A 155 -4.18 -30.65 -16.83
N PRO A 156 -3.14 -29.94 -16.36
CA PRO A 156 -1.78 -30.16 -16.82
C PRO A 156 -1.33 -31.58 -16.50
N LEU A 157 -0.87 -32.31 -17.52
CA LEU A 157 -0.21 -33.59 -17.34
C LEU A 157 1.13 -33.33 -16.63
N LEU A 158 1.24 -33.85 -15.40
CA LEU A 158 2.52 -33.99 -14.72
C LEU A 158 3.35 -35.04 -15.45
N ASN A 159 4.16 -34.60 -16.41
CA ASN A 159 5.20 -35.44 -16.98
C ASN A 159 6.29 -35.62 -15.90
N ARG A 160 6.34 -36.80 -15.28
CA ARG A 160 7.52 -37.24 -14.52
C ARG A 160 8.45 -37.95 -15.50
N ILE A 161 9.65 -37.41 -15.65
CA ILE A 161 10.86 -38.13 -16.05
C ILE A 161 11.75 -38.13 -14.81
#